data_AF-A0A8H4LYM8-F1
#
_entry.id   AF-A0A8H4LYM8-F1
#
_cell.length_a   1.000
_cell.length_b   1.000
_cell.length_c   1.000
_cell.angle_alpha   90.00
_cell.angle_beta   90.00
_cell.angle_gamma   90.00
#
_symmetry.space_group_name_H-M   'P 1'
#
loop_
_entity.id
_entity.type
_entity.pdbx_description
1 polymer ?
#
loop_
_entity_poly.entity_id
_entity_poly.type
_entity_poly.pdbx_seq_one_letter_code
_entity_poly.pdbx_strand_id
1 'polypeptide(L)'
;MQIEISCYANRLVCALILLILDVPVSAIEHDYFLTDAALVADRAERLVEVRNNGFSDEWVGTAENMITGTEWHLATKYGGLEAYLDHIGFGGYERAKLRQVLLY
;
A
#
# COMPACT_ATOMS: atom_id res chain seq x y z
N MET A 1 11.37 -1.43 -15.56
CA MET A 1 11.14 -0.14 -14.90
C MET A 1 11.12 -0.41 -13.40
N GLN A 2 12.27 -0.30 -12.74
CA GLN A 2 12.36 -0.47 -11.30
C GLN A 2 12.05 0.87 -10.65
N ILE A 3 10.93 0.94 -9.95
CA ILE A 3 10.58 2.10 -9.15
C ILE A 3 11.30 1.92 -7.82
N GLU A 4 12.39 2.63 -7.61
CA GLU A 4 13.02 2.75 -6.29
C GLU A 4 12.09 3.58 -5.39
N ILE A 5 11.22 2.89 -4.63
CA ILE A 5 10.35 3.51 -3.63
C ILE A 5 11.17 3.72 -2.35
N SER A 6 11.87 4.85 -2.29
CA SER A 6 12.35 5.38 -1.02
C SER A 6 11.15 5.86 -0.18
N CYS A 7 11.04 5.32 1.03
CA CYS A 7 10.31 5.86 2.19
C CYS A 7 8.76 5.68 2.26
N TYR A 8 8.37 4.65 3.03
CA TYR A 8 7.21 4.43 3.92
C TYR A 8 5.77 4.89 3.57
N ALA A 9 5.51 6.05 2.95
CA ALA A 9 4.15 6.55 2.71
C ALA A 9 3.55 6.12 1.36
N ASN A 10 4.40 5.82 0.37
CA ASN A 10 3.96 5.58 -1.01
C ASN A 10 3.31 4.20 -1.22
N ARG A 11 3.58 3.23 -0.34
CA ARG A 11 3.09 1.84 -0.48
C ARG A 11 1.58 1.73 -0.35
N LEU A 12 0.97 2.54 0.53
CA LEU A 12 -0.48 2.56 0.69
C LEU A 12 -1.18 3.12 -0.55
N VAL A 13 -0.59 4.13 -1.19
CA VAL A 13 -1.12 4.69 -2.45
C VAL A 13 -1.05 3.65 -3.55
N CYS A 14 0.07 2.93 -3.70
CA CYS A 14 0.19 1.82 -4.64
C CYS A 14 -0.85 0.72 -4.37
N ALA A 15 -1.03 0.31 -3.12
CA ALA A 15 -2.05 -0.66 -2.73
C ALA A 15 -3.47 -0.21 -3.11
N LEU A 16 -3.82 1.06 -2.84
CA LEU A 16 -5.11 1.63 -3.22
C LEU A 16 -5.31 1.64 -4.74
N ILE A 17 -4.27 1.96 -5.52
CA ILE A 17 -4.32 1.89 -6.97
C ILE A 17 -4.61 0.47 -7.44
N LEU A 18 -3.91 -0.53 -6.89
CA LEU A 18 -4.11 -1.93 -7.26
C LEU A 18 -5.53 -2.43 -6.88
N LEU A 19 -6.06 -1.98 -5.74
CA LEU A 19 -7.45 -2.23 -5.36
C LEU A 19 -8.44 -1.59 -6.35
N ILE A 20 -8.18 -0.37 -6.83
CA ILE A 20 -9.01 0.28 -7.88
C ILE A 20 -8.93 -0.51 -9.20
N LEU A 21 -7.79 -1.12 -9.50
CA LEU A 21 -7.61 -1.97 -10.69
C LEU A 21 -8.23 -3.37 -10.54
N ASP A 22 -8.95 -3.64 -9.45
CA ASP A 22 -9.58 -4.93 -9.15
C ASP A 22 -8.56 -6.10 -9.09
N VAL A 23 -7.31 -5.80 -8.71
CA VAL A 23 -6.28 -6.82 -8.49
C VAL A 23 -6.62 -7.62 -7.23
N PRO A 24 -6.53 -8.97 -7.26
CA PRO A 24 -6.81 -9.79 -6.08
C PRO A 24 -5.96 -9.38 -4.88
N VAL A 25 -6.58 -9.27 -3.70
CA VAL A 25 -5.92 -8.88 -2.43
C VAL A 25 -4.65 -9.72 -2.17
N SER A 26 -4.70 -11.03 -2.43
CA SER A 26 -3.54 -11.92 -2.25
C SER A 26 -2.34 -11.57 -3.14
N ALA A 27 -2.58 -11.04 -4.34
CA ALA A 27 -1.51 -10.59 -5.23
C ALA A 27 -0.92 -9.25 -4.77
N ILE A 28 -1.75 -8.36 -4.23
CA ILE A 28 -1.33 -7.09 -3.62
C ILE A 28 -0.51 -7.35 -2.35
N GLU A 29 -0.94 -8.29 -1.50
CA GLU A 29 -0.19 -8.72 -0.32
C GLU A 29 1.18 -9.29 -0.70
N HIS A 30 1.22 -10.15 -1.72
CA HIS A 30 2.48 -10.68 -2.22
C HIS A 30 3.45 -9.58 -2.68
N ASP A 31 2.98 -8.64 -3.50
CA ASP A 31 3.77 -7.49 -3.96
C ASP A 31 4.25 -6.61 -2.78
N TYR A 32 3.36 -6.37 -1.82
CA TYR A 32 3.70 -5.63 -0.61
C TYR A 32 4.89 -6.28 0.14
N PHE A 33 4.85 -7.59 0.38
CA PHE A 33 5.93 -8.32 1.05
C PHE A 33 7.25 -8.34 0.28
N LEU A 34 7.22 -8.31 -1.06
CA LEU A 34 8.45 -8.23 -1.86
C LEU A 34 9.25 -6.94 -1.57
N THR A 35 8.60 -5.91 -1.04
CA THR A 35 9.29 -4.68 -0.67
C THR A 35 10.25 -4.88 0.50
N ASP A 36 9.97 -5.81 1.43
CA ASP A 36 10.93 -6.14 2.49
C ASP A 36 12.13 -6.90 1.96
N ALA A 37 11.90 -7.82 1.01
CA ALA A 37 12.97 -8.57 0.36
C ALA A 37 13.93 -7.64 -0.42
N ALA A 38 13.41 -6.57 -1.02
CA ALA A 38 14.21 -5.57 -1.71
C ALA A 38 15.09 -4.71 -0.76
N LEU A 39 14.77 -4.66 0.54
CA LEU A 39 15.43 -3.81 1.52
C LEU A 39 16.33 -4.58 2.51
N VAL A 40 16.60 -5.86 2.23
CA VAL A 40 17.43 -6.71 3.11
C VAL A 40 18.83 -6.15 3.30
N ALA A 41 19.43 -5.55 2.26
CA ALA A 41 20.77 -4.96 2.33
C ALA A 41 20.86 -3.81 3.35
N ASP A 42 19.78 -3.02 3.48
CA ASP A 42 19.74 -1.81 4.31
C ASP A 42 19.08 -2.06 5.68
N ARG A 43 18.77 -3.33 5.99
CA ARG A 43 17.99 -3.70 7.17
C ARG A 43 18.64 -3.28 8.48
N ALA A 44 19.97 -3.37 8.58
CA ALA A 44 20.71 -3.00 9.78
C ALA A 44 20.68 -1.49 10.04
N GLU A 45 20.83 -0.66 9.00
CA GLU A 45 20.71 0.80 9.10
C GLU A 45 19.28 1.20 9.48
N ARG A 46 18.26 0.62 8.84
CA ARG A 46 16.85 0.87 9.17
C ARG A 46 16.51 0.53 10.62
N LEU A 47 17.06 -0.57 11.16
CA LEU A 47 16.89 -0.93 12.59
C LEU A 47 17.45 0.14 13.52
N VAL A 48 18.62 0.70 13.19
CA VAL A 48 19.22 1.79 13.97
C VAL A 48 18.33 3.04 13.90
N GLU A 49 17.85 3.41 12.72
CA GLU A 49 16.95 4.56 12.55
C GLU A 49 15.63 4.40 13.31
N VAL A 50 14.97 3.26 13.19
CA VAL A 50 13.69 2.96 13.86
C VAL A 50 13.84 3.08 15.39
N ARG A 51 14.90 2.50 15.95
CA ARG A 51 15.20 2.58 17.39
C ARG A 51 15.52 4.01 17.83
N ASN A 52 16.29 4.75 17.04
CA ASN A 52 16.63 6.15 17.35
C ASN A 52 15.39 7.06 17.38
N ASN A 53 14.35 6.72 16.62
CA ASN A 53 13.07 7.41 16.62
C ASN A 53 12.09 6.90 17.70
N GLY A 54 12.52 5.96 18.55
CA GLY A 54 11.71 5.44 19.66
C GLY A 54 10.70 4.36 19.25
N PHE A 55 10.83 3.79 18.05
CA PHE A 55 9.97 2.71 17.58
C PHE A 55 10.59 1.32 17.85
N SER A 56 9.73 0.32 18.00
CA SER A 56 10.10 -1.09 18.14
C SER A 56 10.59 -1.68 16.81
N ASP A 57 11.36 -2.77 16.88
CA ASP A 57 11.93 -3.44 15.69
C ASP A 57 10.87 -3.95 14.69
N GLU A 58 9.60 -4.09 15.11
CA GLU A 58 8.47 -4.47 14.24
C GLU A 58 8.20 -3.44 13.13
N TRP A 59 8.63 -2.19 13.31
CA TRP A 59 8.48 -1.11 12.34
C TRP A 59 9.48 -1.16 11.17
N VAL A 60 10.41 -2.13 11.20
CA VAL A 60 11.41 -2.29 10.14
C VAL A 60 10.85 -3.00 8.91
N GLY A 61 9.80 -3.80 9.07
CA GLY A 61 9.20 -4.60 8.00
C GLY A 61 7.82 -4.12 7.57
N THR A 62 7.27 -4.87 6.63
CA THR A 62 5.88 -4.82 6.20
C THR A 62 4.96 -5.45 7.24
N ALA A 63 3.87 -4.75 7.55
CA ALA A 63 2.84 -5.30 8.43
C ALA A 63 2.01 -6.37 7.70
N GLU A 64 1.94 -7.58 8.27
CA GLU A 64 1.32 -8.75 7.62
C GLU A 64 -0.14 -8.54 7.23
N ASN A 65 -0.88 -7.72 7.97
CA ASN A 65 -2.29 -7.45 7.77
C ASN A 65 -2.56 -6.07 7.14
N MET A 66 -1.57 -5.43 6.51
CA MET A 66 -1.75 -4.07 5.99
C MET A 66 -2.85 -4.01 4.92
N ILE A 67 -2.82 -4.92 3.94
CA ILE A 67 -3.76 -4.87 2.80
C ILE A 67 -5.16 -5.33 3.24
N THR A 68 -5.25 -6.50 3.87
CA THR A 68 -6.50 -7.03 4.43
C THR A 68 -7.12 -6.12 5.49
N GLY A 69 -6.31 -5.51 6.36
CA GLY A 69 -6.75 -4.52 7.33
C GLY A 69 -7.26 -3.23 6.68
N THR A 70 -6.64 -2.80 5.59
CA THR A 70 -7.11 -1.66 4.78
C THR A 70 -8.47 -1.96 4.15
N GLU A 71 -8.61 -3.11 3.49
CA GLU A 71 -9.88 -3.52 2.88
C GLU A 71 -11.00 -3.58 3.93
N TRP A 72 -10.73 -4.19 5.09
CA TRP A 72 -11.67 -4.26 6.20
C TRP A 72 -12.04 -2.86 6.74
N HIS A 73 -11.06 -1.96 6.87
CA HIS A 73 -11.32 -0.59 7.31
C HIS A 73 -12.20 0.18 6.32
N LEU A 74 -11.92 0.04 5.02
CA LEU A 74 -12.70 0.66 3.95
C LEU A 74 -14.14 0.14 3.95
N ALA A 75 -14.31 -1.18 4.06
CA ALA A 75 -15.63 -1.81 4.15
C ALA A 75 -16.43 -1.34 5.37
N THR A 76 -15.82 -1.34 6.55
CA THR A 76 -16.52 -1.06 7.81
C THR A 76 -16.80 0.41 8.06
N LYS A 77 -15.88 1.31 7.70
CA LYS A 77 -16.01 2.74 7.99
C LYS A 77 -16.66 3.53 6.86
N TYR A 78 -16.43 3.12 5.61
CA TYR A 78 -16.88 3.88 4.44
C TYR A 78 -17.92 3.14 3.60
N GLY A 79 -18.18 1.86 3.87
CA GLY A 79 -19.08 1.04 3.05
C GLY A 79 -18.39 0.43 1.83
N GLY A 80 -17.06 0.45 1.79
CA GLY A 80 -16.25 -0.13 0.72
C GLY A 80 -15.30 0.88 0.06
N LEU A 81 -14.45 0.37 -0.83
CA LEU A 81 -13.45 1.14 -1.56
C LEU A 81 -14.08 2.28 -2.37
N GLU A 82 -15.08 1.98 -3.20
CA GLU A 82 -15.72 2.96 -4.09
C GLU A 82 -16.35 4.11 -3.29
N ALA A 83 -17.01 3.79 -2.17
CA ALA A 83 -17.62 4.80 -1.30
C ALA A 83 -16.58 5.66 -0.57
N TYR A 84 -15.43 5.08 -0.19
CA TYR A 84 -14.30 5.86 0.32
C TYR A 84 -13.73 6.80 -0.76
N LEU A 85 -13.57 6.32 -1.98
CA LEU A 85 -13.02 7.11 -3.09
C LEU A 85 -13.96 8.26 -3.46
N ASP A 86 -15.27 8.03 -3.50
CA ASP A 86 -16.27 9.08 -3.67
C ASP A 86 -16.20 10.10 -2.52
N HIS A 87 -16.04 9.63 -1.28
CA HIS A 87 -15.94 10.50 -0.11
C HIS A 87 -14.74 11.47 -0.16
N ILE A 88 -13.60 11.04 -0.71
CA ILE A 88 -12.42 11.90 -0.89
C ILE A 88 -12.41 12.69 -2.21
N GLY A 89 -13.49 12.61 -3.00
CA GLY A 89 -13.62 13.33 -4.27
C GLY A 89 -12.93 12.65 -5.46
N PHE A 90 -12.51 11.38 -5.33
CA PHE A 90 -11.94 10.58 -6.41
C PHE A 90 -13.04 9.74 -7.07
N GLY A 91 -13.91 10.40 -7.83
CA GLY A 91 -15.15 9.82 -8.36
C GLY A 91 -14.97 8.83 -9.51
N GLY A 92 -16.11 8.40 -10.07
CA GLY A 92 -16.14 7.40 -11.15
C GLY A 92 -15.37 7.81 -12.41
N TYR A 93 -15.30 9.10 -12.73
CA TYR A 93 -14.54 9.60 -13.88
C TYR A 93 -13.03 9.40 -13.68
N GLU A 94 -12.51 9.80 -12.52
CA GLU A 94 -11.11 9.66 -12.13
C GLU A 94 -10.71 8.18 -12.09
N ARG A 95 -11.55 7.33 -11.50
CA ARG A 95 -11.34 5.87 -11.46
C ARG A 95 -11.32 5.25 -12.86
N ALA A 96 -12.24 5.63 -13.73
CA ALA A 96 -12.26 5.17 -15.11
C ALA A 96 -11.02 5.63 -15.88
N LYS A 97 -10.58 6.88 -15.67
CA LYS A 97 -9.38 7.41 -16.32
C LYS A 97 -8.11 6.71 -15.84
N LEU A 98 -8.01 6.42 -14.55
CA LEU A 98 -6.91 5.66 -13.97
C LEU A 98 -6.85 4.24 -14.57
N ARG A 99 -7.98 3.53 -14.61
CA ARG A 99 -8.06 2.19 -15.24
C ARG A 99 -7.66 2.24 -16.71
N GLN A 100 -8.09 3.26 -17.44
CA GLN A 100 -7.70 3.45 -18.84
C GLN A 100 -6.19 3.59 -19.01
N VAL A 101 -5.52 4.39 -18.17
CA VAL A 101 -4.09 4.70 -18.32
C VAL A 101 -3.19 3.54 -17.89
N LEU A 102 -3.63 2.71 -16.95
CA LEU A 102 -2.78 1.67 -16.37
C LEU A 102 -3.04 0.27 -16.95
N LEU A 103 -4.18 0.05 -17.60
CA LEU A 103 -4.51 -1.23 -18.24
C LEU A 103 -4.38 -1.23 -19.77
N TYR A 104 -4.30 -0.06 -20.42
CA TYR A 104 -4.26 0.10 -21.87
C TYR A 104 -3.27 1.19 -22.29
#